data_AF-A0A2P4SK70-F1
#
_entry.id   AF-A0A2P4SK70-F1
#
_cell.length_a   1.000
_cell.length_b   1.000
_cell.length_c   1.000
_cell.angle_alpha   90.00
_cell.angle_beta   90.00
_cell.angle_gamma   90.00
#
_symmetry.space_group_name_H-M   'P 1'
#
loop_
_entity.id
_entity.type
_entity.pdbx_description
1 polymer ?
#
loop_
_entity_poly.entity_id
_entity_poly.type
_entity_poly.pdbx_seq_one_letter_code
_entity_poly.pdbx_strand_id
1 'polypeptide(L)'
;PEILNYDPITTATDMWNIGVISYMLLTQESPFVGADNQETFLNISQVNVDYSEETFSSVSQPAKDFIQKLLIKNPEERPTAEACLSHFWLRQGDFILLCSPEESCCPSLLPGHATKCSEERNVRSSCNGTCSNKEDKENIPEDSSTVSKRFRFDDSLQYPQDFMTDFVC
;
A
#
# COMPACT_ATOMS: atom_id res chain seq x y z
N PRO A 1 6.53 -11.88 -9.55
CA PRO A 1 6.67 -12.93 -10.58
C PRO A 1 7.44 -14.15 -10.06
N GLU A 2 8.51 -13.88 -9.31
CA GLU A 2 9.37 -14.84 -8.60
C GLU A 2 8.60 -15.88 -7.77
N ILE A 3 7.52 -15.50 -7.08
CA ILE A 3 6.69 -16.44 -6.31
C ILE A 3 6.07 -17.51 -7.22
N LEU A 4 5.55 -17.10 -8.40
CA LEU A 4 4.96 -18.04 -9.37
C LEU A 4 6.02 -18.94 -10.00
N ASN A 5 7.26 -18.46 -10.10
CA ASN A 5 8.40 -19.20 -10.64
C ASN A 5 9.09 -20.09 -9.59
N TYR A 6 8.72 -20.00 -8.31
CA TYR A 6 9.43 -20.62 -7.19
C TYR A 6 10.88 -20.12 -7.04
N ASP A 7 11.14 -18.87 -7.43
CA ASP A 7 12.42 -18.20 -7.23
C ASP A 7 12.54 -17.69 -5.77
N PRO A 8 13.76 -17.42 -5.26
CA PRO A 8 13.97 -16.89 -3.91
C PRO A 8 13.25 -15.55 -3.69
N ILE A 9 12.59 -15.43 -2.54
CA ILE A 9 11.88 -14.21 -2.14
C ILE A 9 12.83 -13.28 -1.39
N THR A 10 12.83 -12.01 -1.76
CA THR A 10 13.66 -10.97 -1.16
C THR A 10 12.81 -9.72 -0.88
N THR A 11 13.42 -8.67 -0.32
CA THR A 11 12.75 -7.37 -0.16
C THR A 11 12.29 -6.77 -1.49
N ALA A 12 12.85 -7.18 -2.62
CA ALA A 12 12.39 -6.76 -3.94
C ALA A 12 10.97 -7.29 -4.27
N THR A 13 10.54 -8.38 -3.63
CA THR A 13 9.15 -8.87 -3.74
C THR A 13 8.16 -7.90 -3.09
N ASP A 14 8.54 -7.28 -1.98
CA ASP A 14 7.72 -6.21 -1.37
C ASP A 14 7.66 -4.98 -2.29
N MET A 15 8.77 -4.64 -2.96
CA MET A 15 8.80 -3.54 -3.92
C MET A 15 7.85 -3.77 -5.10
N TRP A 16 7.70 -5.01 -5.58
CA TRP A 16 6.68 -5.35 -6.56
C TRP A 16 5.27 -5.07 -6.02
N ASN A 17 4.98 -5.51 -4.80
CA ASN A 17 3.67 -5.27 -4.17
C ASN A 17 3.37 -3.77 -4.00
N ILE A 18 4.38 -2.93 -3.71
CA ILE A 18 4.23 -1.47 -3.70
C ILE A 18 3.83 -0.96 -5.09
N GLY A 19 4.42 -1.50 -6.16
CA GLY A 19 4.03 -1.18 -7.54
C GLY A 19 2.56 -1.53 -7.83
N VAL A 20 2.12 -2.73 -7.41
CA VAL A 20 0.72 -3.19 -7.59
C VAL A 20 -0.25 -2.28 -6.84
N ILE A 21 0.04 -1.99 -5.56
CA ILE A 21 -0.82 -1.13 -4.73
C ILE A 21 -0.87 0.28 -5.30
N SER A 22 0.27 0.83 -5.74
CA SER A 22 0.33 2.17 -6.34
C SER A 22 -0.50 2.26 -7.62
N TYR A 23 -0.46 1.23 -8.47
CA TYR A 23 -1.32 1.14 -9.65
C TYR A 23 -2.79 1.17 -9.24
N MET A 24 -3.21 0.26 -8.36
CA MET A 24 -4.60 0.16 -7.91
C MET A 24 -5.13 1.45 -7.28
N LEU A 25 -4.29 2.16 -6.52
CA LEU A 25 -4.70 3.42 -5.88
C LEU A 25 -4.90 4.56 -6.87
N LEU A 26 -4.16 4.57 -7.99
CA LEU A 26 -4.18 5.66 -8.95
C LEU A 26 -5.16 5.43 -10.10
N THR A 27 -5.35 4.18 -10.52
CA THR A 27 -6.21 3.81 -11.65
C THR A 27 -7.54 3.24 -11.21
N GLN A 28 -7.65 2.77 -9.96
CA GLN A 28 -8.79 2.00 -9.43
C GLN A 28 -8.97 0.62 -10.09
N GLU A 29 -7.98 0.17 -10.86
CA GLU A 29 -7.99 -1.12 -11.57
C GLU A 29 -6.85 -2.02 -11.08
N SER A 30 -7.00 -3.34 -11.26
CA SER A 30 -5.92 -4.30 -10.95
C SER A 30 -4.96 -4.44 -12.14
N PRO A 31 -3.63 -4.31 -11.95
CA PRO A 31 -2.67 -4.28 -13.06
C PRO A 31 -2.53 -5.59 -13.83
N PHE A 32 -2.97 -6.72 -13.27
CA PHE A 32 -2.74 -8.06 -13.85
C PHE A 32 -4.02 -8.91 -13.95
N VAL A 33 -5.19 -8.36 -13.65
CA VAL A 33 -6.43 -9.14 -13.70
C VAL A 33 -6.72 -9.61 -15.12
N GLY A 34 -7.00 -10.90 -15.28
CA GLY A 34 -7.50 -11.50 -16.51
C GLY A 34 -8.95 -11.97 -16.35
N ALA A 35 -9.54 -12.50 -17.43
CA ALA A 35 -10.85 -13.12 -17.42
C ALA A 35 -10.92 -14.35 -16.49
N ASP A 36 -9.79 -15.03 -16.29
CA ASP A 36 -9.65 -16.14 -15.36
C ASP A 36 -8.29 -16.12 -14.62
N ASN A 37 -8.11 -17.10 -13.72
CA ASN A 37 -6.89 -17.24 -12.94
C ASN A 37 -5.67 -17.55 -13.84
N GLN A 38 -5.85 -18.31 -14.92
CA GLN A 38 -4.76 -18.68 -15.81
C GLN A 38 -4.24 -17.45 -16.56
N GLU A 39 -5.13 -16.64 -17.10
CA GLU A 39 -4.79 -15.35 -17.73
C GLU A 39 -4.14 -14.40 -16.72
N THR A 40 -4.66 -14.33 -15.50
CA THR A 40 -4.05 -13.54 -14.42
C THR A 40 -2.61 -13.98 -14.12
N PHE A 41 -2.36 -15.29 -14.01
CA PHE A 41 -1.01 -15.82 -13.81
C PHE A 41 -0.10 -15.54 -15.00
N LEU A 42 -0.60 -15.62 -16.24
CA LEU A 42 0.15 -15.26 -17.43
C LEU A 42 0.53 -13.78 -17.43
N ASN A 43 -0.41 -12.89 -17.12
CA ASN A 43 -0.16 -11.46 -17.01
C ASN A 43 0.92 -11.15 -15.97
N ILE A 44 0.87 -11.76 -14.78
CA ILE A 44 1.91 -11.60 -13.75
C ILE A 44 3.25 -12.14 -14.25
N SER A 45 3.26 -13.33 -14.84
CA SER A 45 4.50 -14.01 -15.28
C SER A 45 5.22 -13.29 -16.42
N GLN A 46 4.44 -12.63 -17.29
CA GLN A 46 4.94 -11.86 -18.43
C GLN A 46 5.07 -10.37 -18.14
N VAL A 47 4.61 -9.91 -16.97
CA VAL A 47 4.56 -8.48 -16.61
C VAL A 47 3.74 -7.70 -17.64
N ASN A 48 2.59 -8.25 -18.03
CA ASN A 48 1.65 -7.62 -18.93
C ASN A 48 0.75 -6.67 -18.13
N VAL A 49 1.04 -5.38 -18.20
CA VAL A 49 0.31 -4.30 -17.50
C VAL A 49 -0.17 -3.30 -18.53
N ASP A 50 -1.43 -2.87 -18.42
CA ASP A 50 -1.93 -1.78 -19.26
C ASP A 50 -1.46 -0.42 -18.73
N TYR A 51 -0.78 0.32 -19.60
CA TYR A 51 -0.31 1.69 -19.39
C TYR A 51 -0.88 2.65 -20.44
N SER A 52 -2.02 2.30 -21.06
CA SER A 52 -2.72 3.11 -22.03
C SER A 52 -3.09 4.49 -21.47
N GLU A 53 -3.29 5.44 -22.38
CA GLU A 53 -3.75 6.79 -22.01
C GLU A 53 -5.18 6.77 -21.45
N GLU A 54 -5.98 5.75 -21.75
CA GLU A 54 -7.31 5.58 -21.17
C GLU A 54 -7.21 5.36 -19.66
N THR A 55 -6.45 4.34 -19.25
CA THR A 55 -6.23 3.99 -17.83
C THR A 55 -5.43 5.06 -17.08
N PHE A 56 -4.45 5.69 -17.72
CA PHE A 56 -3.57 6.68 -17.09
C PHE A 56 -3.97 8.15 -17.36
N SER A 57 -5.16 8.41 -17.90
CA SER A 57 -5.62 9.76 -18.28
C SER A 57 -5.53 10.81 -17.16
N SER A 58 -5.73 10.39 -15.91
CA SER A 58 -5.68 11.25 -14.72
C SER A 58 -4.39 11.10 -13.89
N VAL A 59 -3.48 10.22 -14.32
CA VAL A 59 -2.28 9.86 -13.56
C VAL A 59 -1.07 10.63 -14.10
N SER A 60 -0.36 11.32 -13.21
CA SER A 60 0.83 12.09 -13.60
C SER A 60 1.95 11.19 -14.18
N GLN A 61 2.69 11.71 -15.15
CA GLN A 61 3.81 10.99 -15.76
C GLN A 61 4.87 10.49 -14.75
N PRO A 62 5.25 11.24 -13.69
CA PRO A 62 6.15 10.73 -12.66
C PRO A 62 5.60 9.53 -11.88
N ALA A 63 4.28 9.46 -11.68
CA ALA A 63 3.64 8.34 -10.98
C ALA A 63 3.65 7.08 -11.86
N LYS A 64 3.37 7.24 -13.16
CA LYS A 64 3.46 6.18 -14.16
C LYS A 64 4.88 5.60 -14.22
N ASP A 65 5.90 6.47 -14.29
CA ASP A 65 7.32 6.07 -14.27
C ASP A 65 7.70 5.35 -12.96
N PHE A 66 7.18 5.80 -11.82
CA PHE A 66 7.40 5.12 -10.53
C PHE A 66 6.87 3.68 -10.54
N ILE A 67 5.63 3.47 -11.01
CA ILE A 67 5.03 2.14 -11.11
C ILE A 67 5.84 1.25 -12.07
N GLN A 68 6.22 1.77 -13.23
CA GLN A 68 6.99 1.03 -14.24
C GLN A 68 8.34 0.54 -13.70
N LYS A 69 9.00 1.30 -12.84
CA LYS A 69 10.26 0.89 -12.18
C LYS A 69 10.08 -0.21 -11.14
N LEU A 70 8.89 -0.34 -10.56
CA LEU A 70 8.59 -1.35 -9.53
C LEU A 70 8.06 -2.65 -10.14
N LEU A 71 7.26 -2.56 -11.20
CA LEU A 71 6.71 -3.70 -11.92
C LEU A 71 7.70 -4.20 -12.97
N ILE A 72 8.90 -4.57 -12.53
CA ILE A 72 9.94 -5.20 -13.38
C ILE A 72 10.03 -6.69 -13.04
N LYS A 73 10.20 -7.53 -14.07
CA LYS A 73 10.25 -8.99 -13.90
C LYS A 73 11.42 -9.41 -13.02
N ASN A 74 12.62 -8.92 -13.33
CA ASN A 74 13.85 -9.21 -12.59
C ASN A 74 13.85 -8.47 -11.23
N PRO A 75 13.88 -9.17 -10.08
CA PRO A 75 13.90 -8.52 -8.77
C PRO A 75 15.12 -7.62 -8.54
N GLU A 76 16.28 -7.94 -9.11
CA GLU A 76 17.53 -7.19 -8.94
C GLU A 76 17.53 -5.83 -9.65
N GLU A 77 16.64 -5.65 -10.63
CA GLU A 77 16.47 -4.38 -11.35
C GLU A 77 15.47 -3.45 -10.66
N ARG A 78 14.72 -3.95 -9.67
CA ARG A 78 13.77 -3.14 -8.92
C ARG A 78 14.53 -2.21 -7.96
N PRO A 79 14.14 -0.94 -7.84
CA PRO A 79 14.73 -0.04 -6.86
C PRO A 79 14.43 -0.50 -5.42
N THR A 80 15.35 -0.22 -4.51
CA THR A 80 15.12 -0.41 -3.08
C THR A 80 14.12 0.61 -2.53
N ALA A 81 13.54 0.33 -1.36
CA ALA A 81 12.63 1.27 -0.69
C ALA A 81 13.27 2.66 -0.48
N GLU A 82 14.55 2.70 -0.08
CA GLU A 82 15.30 3.95 0.08
C GLU A 82 15.45 4.72 -1.24
N ALA A 83 15.73 4.02 -2.35
CA ALA A 83 15.80 4.64 -3.67
C ALA A 83 14.42 5.17 -4.11
N CYS A 84 13.33 4.45 -3.83
CA CYS A 84 11.97 4.88 -4.10
C CYS A 84 11.59 6.16 -3.36
N LEU A 85 11.99 6.34 -2.10
CA LEU A 85 11.76 7.58 -1.35
C LEU A 85 12.43 8.79 -2.01
N SER A 86 13.51 8.56 -2.76
CA SER A 86 14.19 9.61 -3.52
C SER A 86 13.59 9.85 -4.91
N HIS A 87 12.57 9.09 -5.31
CA HIS A 87 11.93 9.22 -6.61
C HIS A 87 11.16 10.53 -6.75
N PHE A 88 11.20 11.15 -7.94
CA PHE A 88 10.60 12.46 -8.18
C PHE A 88 9.12 12.52 -7.78
N TRP A 89 8.35 11.46 -8.08
CA TRP A 89 6.94 11.37 -7.71
C TRP A 89 6.68 11.50 -6.20
N LEU A 90 7.46 10.81 -5.36
CA LEU A 90 7.29 10.85 -3.91
C LEU A 90 7.91 12.11 -3.29
N ARG A 91 8.97 12.64 -3.90
CA ARG A 91 9.61 13.89 -3.44
C ARG A 91 8.80 15.15 -3.76
N GLN A 92 7.90 15.09 -4.75
CA GLN A 92 7.07 16.23 -5.15
C GLN A 92 5.93 16.50 -4.17
N GLY A 93 5.57 15.52 -3.35
CA GLY A 93 4.53 15.70 -2.35
C GLY A 93 5.05 16.54 -1.19
N ASP A 94 4.51 17.75 -1.02
CA ASP A 94 4.48 18.48 0.26
C ASP A 94 3.64 17.73 1.33
N PHE A 95 3.68 16.39 1.32
CA PHE A 95 2.95 15.54 2.27
C PHE A 95 3.52 15.65 3.69
N ILE A 96 4.72 16.20 3.83
CA ILE A 96 5.32 16.51 5.14
C ILE A 96 4.70 17.77 5.77
N LEU A 97 4.00 18.63 4.99
CA LEU A 97 3.32 19.81 5.54
C LEU A 97 1.88 19.54 6.00
N LEU A 98 1.32 18.35 5.77
CA LEU A 98 0.01 17.97 6.34
C LEU A 98 0.12 17.37 7.75
N CYS A 99 1.34 17.10 8.23
CA CYS A 99 1.61 16.97 9.67
C CYS A 99 1.98 18.35 10.24
N SER A 100 1.05 19.29 10.22
CA SER A 100 1.17 20.47 11.08
C SER A 100 1.09 20.00 12.53
N PRO A 101 2.10 20.24 13.40
CA PRO A 101 1.98 19.99 14.82
C PRO A 101 1.18 21.13 15.46
N GLU A 102 -0.09 21.29 15.10
CA GLU A 102 -0.92 22.37 15.64
C GLU A 102 -2.41 22.07 15.47
N GLU A 103 -2.88 21.07 16.21
CA GLU A 103 -4.23 21.14 16.77
C GLU A 103 -4.12 21.68 18.20
N SER A 104 -4.36 22.99 18.27
CA SER A 104 -5.30 23.62 19.20
C SER A 104 -5.04 23.46 20.72
N CYS A 105 -4.32 24.45 21.23
CA CYS A 105 -4.40 24.94 22.61
C CYS A 105 -5.87 25.11 23.03
N CYS A 106 -6.39 24.27 23.91
CA CYS A 106 -7.70 24.52 24.52
C CYS A 106 -7.58 25.70 25.50
N PRO A 107 -8.40 26.77 25.41
CA PRO A 107 -8.44 27.80 26.43
C PRO A 107 -9.10 27.26 27.70
N SER A 108 -8.29 27.18 28.76
CA SER A 108 -8.63 27.33 30.19
C SER A 108 -9.64 26.38 30.85
N LEU A 109 -9.14 25.61 31.82
CA LEU A 109 -9.66 25.55 33.20
C LEU A 109 -8.52 25.21 34.19
N LEU A 110 -8.30 26.11 35.16
CA LEU A 110 -7.29 26.10 36.25
C LEU A 110 -7.76 25.26 37.46
N PRO A 111 -7.01 25.19 38.59
CA PRO A 111 -5.59 24.84 38.79
C PRO A 111 -5.42 23.76 39.88
N GLY A 112 -4.40 22.90 39.80
CA GLY A 112 -4.18 21.92 40.86
C GLY A 112 -2.86 21.15 40.84
N HIS A 113 -1.90 21.70 41.61
CA HIS A 113 -0.79 21.02 42.27
C HIS A 113 0.46 20.61 41.47
N ALA A 114 1.58 21.12 41.98
CA ALA A 114 2.93 20.98 41.48
C ALA A 114 3.52 19.58 41.66
N THR A 115 4.38 19.15 40.74
CA THR A 115 5.70 18.56 41.06
C THR A 115 6.65 18.67 39.86
N LYS A 116 7.93 18.89 40.17
CA LYS A 116 9.04 19.28 39.29
C LYS A 116 10.01 18.10 39.11
N CYS A 117 10.66 17.97 37.94
CA CYS A 117 12.07 17.56 37.68
C CYS A 117 12.22 17.19 36.19
N SER A 118 12.98 17.89 35.34
CA SER A 118 14.45 18.03 35.22
C SER A 118 15.18 16.80 34.67
N GLU A 119 15.73 16.98 33.45
CA GLU A 119 16.96 16.40 32.84
C GLU A 119 16.98 14.89 32.54
N GLU A 120 17.64 14.30 31.53
CA GLU A 120 18.30 14.64 30.26
C GLU A 120 18.79 13.29 29.66
N ARG A 121 18.88 13.19 28.31
CA ARG A 121 19.66 12.20 27.52
C ARG A 121 19.20 10.71 27.63
N ASN A 122 19.30 9.83 26.63
CA ASN A 122 20.35 9.63 25.64
C ASN A 122 19.82 8.72 24.49
N VAL A 123 20.49 8.86 23.35
CA VAL A 123 20.32 8.20 22.06
C VAL A 123 20.61 6.69 22.09
N ARG A 124 19.99 5.98 21.13
CA ARG A 124 20.33 4.65 20.55
C ARG A 124 19.55 3.45 21.10
N SER A 125 18.57 2.98 20.32
CA SER A 125 18.10 1.60 20.37
C SER A 125 18.66 0.84 19.17
N SER A 126 19.62 -0.04 19.43
CA SER A 126 20.17 -1.03 18.52
C SER A 126 19.23 -2.24 18.52
N CYS A 127 18.56 -2.56 17.43
CA CYS A 127 17.79 -3.79 17.32
C CYS A 127 18.72 -4.98 17.05
N ASN A 128 19.33 -5.51 18.11
CA ASN A 128 19.94 -6.84 18.09
C ASN A 128 18.86 -7.85 18.53
N GLY A 129 18.10 -8.35 17.57
CA GLY A 129 17.12 -9.42 17.78
C GLY A 129 17.55 -10.69 17.06
N THR A 130 18.24 -11.58 17.77
CA THR A 130 18.73 -12.86 17.28
C THR A 130 17.54 -13.82 17.06
N CYS A 131 17.38 -14.33 15.84
CA CYS A 131 16.41 -15.37 15.53
C CYS A 131 16.84 -16.67 16.22
N SER A 132 15.97 -17.26 17.05
CA SER A 132 16.19 -18.60 17.60
C SER A 132 14.94 -19.44 17.42
N ASN A 133 15.10 -20.49 16.61
CA ASN A 133 14.15 -21.58 16.38
C ASN A 133 13.74 -22.24 17.70
N LYS A 134 12.44 -22.49 17.86
CA LYS A 134 11.94 -23.67 18.58
C LYS A 134 10.71 -24.22 17.85
N GLU A 135 10.86 -25.45 17.41
CA GLU A 135 9.81 -26.31 16.88
C GLU A 135 8.93 -26.76 18.04
N ASP A 136 7.63 -26.52 17.98
CA ASP A 136 6.65 -27.29 18.73
C ASP A 136 5.56 -27.77 17.76
N LYS A 137 5.49 -29.09 17.62
CA LYS A 137 4.44 -29.83 16.92
C LYS A 137 3.18 -29.85 17.78
N GLU A 138 2.07 -29.30 17.28
CA GLU A 138 0.74 -29.73 17.70
C GLU A 138 -0.14 -29.98 16.47
N ASN A 139 -0.70 -31.18 16.42
CA ASN A 139 -1.69 -31.66 15.45
C ASN A 139 -2.99 -30.82 15.56
N ILE A 140 -3.49 -30.30 14.43
CA ILE A 140 -4.84 -29.75 14.31
C ILE A 140 -5.55 -30.50 13.18
N PRO A 141 -6.81 -30.97 13.35
CA PRO A 141 -7.54 -31.69 12.32
C PRO A 141 -7.95 -30.75 11.18
N GLU A 142 -8.00 -31.30 9.96
CA GLU A 142 -8.64 -30.63 8.82
C GLU A 142 -10.12 -30.39 9.13
N ASP A 143 -10.50 -29.12 9.25
CA ASP A 143 -11.79 -28.69 8.73
C ASP A 143 -11.74 -27.27 8.19
N SER A 144 -12.49 -27.12 7.12
CA SER A 144 -12.54 -26.01 6.19
C SER A 144 -13.02 -24.69 6.80
N SER A 145 -12.63 -23.61 6.13
CA SER A 145 -13.15 -22.25 6.25
C SER A 145 -12.68 -21.44 7.46
N THR A 146 -11.61 -20.67 7.29
CA THR A 146 -11.55 -19.32 7.89
C THR A 146 -10.63 -18.38 7.13
N VAL A 147 -11.23 -17.25 6.74
CA VAL A 147 -10.63 -15.91 6.79
C VAL A 147 -9.53 -15.64 5.77
N SER A 148 -9.97 -15.56 4.51
CA SER A 148 -9.33 -14.65 3.57
C SER A 148 -9.76 -13.23 3.93
N LYS A 149 -8.83 -12.40 4.44
CA LYS A 149 -9.06 -10.97 4.69
C LYS A 149 -9.28 -10.28 3.35
N ARG A 150 -10.54 -10.27 2.94
CA ARG A 150 -11.02 -9.58 1.75
C ARG A 150 -10.91 -8.08 2.00
N PHE A 151 -9.95 -7.42 1.33
CA PHE A 151 -10.11 -6.02 1.00
C PHE A 151 -11.39 -5.92 0.14
N ARG A 152 -12.48 -5.46 0.74
CA ARG A 152 -13.64 -4.98 0.00
C ARG A 152 -13.43 -3.50 -0.25
N PHE A 153 -13.22 -3.12 -1.49
CA PHE A 153 -13.77 -1.85 -1.96
C PHE A 153 -15.29 -2.07 -1.97
N ASP A 154 -16.00 -1.38 -1.09
CA ASP A 154 -17.46 -1.42 -1.06
C ASP A 154 -17.95 -0.59 -2.25
N ASP A 155 -18.30 -1.28 -3.33
CA ASP A 155 -18.92 -0.68 -4.52
C ASP A 155 -20.42 -0.48 -4.27
N SER A 156 -20.74 0.33 -3.26
CA SER A 156 -22.09 0.70 -2.90
C SER A 156 -22.29 2.21 -3.02
N LEU A 157 -22.05 2.76 -4.21
CA LEU A 157 -22.74 3.96 -4.67
C LEU A 157 -23.64 3.59 -5.84
N GLN A 158 -24.64 2.77 -5.54
CA GLN A 158 -25.81 2.61 -6.38
C GLN A 158 -26.60 3.92 -6.32
N TYR A 159 -26.38 4.78 -7.31
CA TYR A 159 -27.13 6.00 -7.52
C TYR A 159 -28.62 5.65 -7.66
N PRO A 160 -29.53 6.16 -6.80
CA PRO A 160 -30.95 5.94 -7.01
C PRO A 160 -31.39 6.82 -8.18
N GLN A 161 -31.64 6.20 -9.34
CA GLN A 161 -32.68 6.71 -10.24
C GLN A 161 -34.02 6.31 -9.64
N ASP A 162 -34.65 7.25 -8.94
CA ASP A 162 -36.10 7.45 -8.94
C ASP A 162 -36.45 8.68 -8.09
N PHE A 163 -37.49 9.41 -8.51
CA PHE A 163 -38.03 10.67 -7.97
C PHE A 163 -37.40 11.98 -8.47
N MET A 164 -37.66 12.33 -9.74
CA MET A 164 -38.25 13.65 -10.02
C MET A 164 -39.05 13.64 -11.32
N THR A 165 -40.18 12.95 -11.31
CA THR A 165 -41.35 13.33 -12.10
C THR A 165 -42.48 13.54 -11.12
N ASP A 166 -42.66 14.79 -10.68
CA ASP A 166 -43.96 15.46 -10.60
C ASP A 166 -43.79 16.80 -9.88
N PHE A 167 -44.54 17.80 -10.38
CA PHE A 167 -44.67 19.19 -9.93
C PHE A 167 -43.76 20.25 -10.58
N VAL A 168 -44.14 20.61 -11.81
CA VAL A 168 -44.42 22.02 -12.15
C VAL A 168 -45.89 22.13 -12.57
N CYS A 169 -46.76 22.48 -11.61
CA CYS A 169 -47.98 23.30 -11.72
C CYS A 169 -48.67 23.34 -10.35
#